data_AF-A0A940XI46-F1
#
_entry.id   AF-A0A940XI46-F1
#
_cell.length_a   1.000
_cell.length_b   1.000
_cell.length_c   1.000
_cell.angle_alpha   90.00
_cell.angle_beta   90.00
_cell.angle_gamma   90.00
#
_symmetry.space_group_name_H-M   'P 1'
#
loop_
_entity.id
_entity.type
_entity.pdbx_description
1 polymer ?
#
loop_
_entity_poly.entity_id
_entity_poly.type
_entity_poly.pdbx_seq_one_letter_code
_entity_poly.pdbx_strand_id
1 'polypeptide(L)'
;MMGQVRRLLNDKQTHPAAAIVLCGAALESALRALIEARGLELPERPSLSTYSQLLRREELITKQEAKDLEQVGGLRNAAAHGQFEELSRERAGLMEQQTNLLLSRISELRL
;
A
#
# COMPACT_ATOMS: atom_id res chain seq x y z
N MET A 1 -1.68 3.40 -11.65
CA MET A 1 -0.42 3.50 -10.87
C MET A 1 0.48 2.27 -11.02
N MET A 2 0.00 1.04 -10.89
CA MET A 2 0.87 -0.16 -10.89
C MET A 2 1.71 -0.39 -12.15
N GLY A 3 1.24 0.01 -13.34
CA GLY A 3 2.08 -0.02 -14.56
C GLY A 3 3.32 0.88 -14.48
N GLN A 4 3.31 1.96 -13.69
CA GLN A 4 4.49 2.78 -13.42
C GLN A 4 5.44 2.08 -12.44
N VAL A 5 4.91 1.45 -11.38
CA VAL A 5 5.70 0.65 -10.43
C VAL A 5 6.54 -0.39 -11.18
N ARG A 6 5.90 -1.15 -12.08
CA ARG A 6 6.59 -2.17 -12.87
C ARG A 6 7.68 -1.58 -13.78
N ARG A 7 7.47 -0.40 -14.36
CA ARG A 7 8.51 0.30 -15.13
C ARG A 7 9.70 0.70 -14.26
N LEU A 8 9.47 1.24 -13.06
CA LEU A 8 10.54 1.61 -12.12
C LEU A 8 11.33 0.37 -11.65
N LEU A 9 10.66 -0.76 -11.45
CA LEU A 9 11.30 -2.03 -11.09
C LEU A 9 12.11 -2.65 -12.23
N ASN A 10 11.76 -2.40 -13.49
CA ASN A 10 12.49 -2.90 -14.64
C ASN A 10 13.68 -1.99 -15.01
N ASP A 11 13.63 -0.71 -14.65
CA ASP A 11 14.75 0.19 -14.81
C ASP A 11 15.81 -0.03 -13.72
N LYS A 12 16.97 -0.57 -14.15
CA LYS A 12 18.10 -0.87 -13.27
C LYS A 12 18.79 0.39 -12.72
N GLN A 13 18.62 1.55 -13.37
CA GLN A 13 19.21 2.81 -12.92
C GLN A 13 18.39 3.48 -11.81
N THR A 14 17.10 3.15 -11.72
CA THR A 14 16.21 3.68 -10.70
C THR A 14 16.36 2.92 -9.38
N HIS A 15 16.47 3.66 -8.27
CA HIS A 15 16.49 3.08 -6.92
C HIS A 15 15.13 2.43 -6.55
N PRO A 16 15.10 1.23 -5.94
CA PRO A 16 13.84 0.51 -5.63
C PRO A 16 12.88 1.28 -4.71
N ALA A 17 13.39 2.21 -3.91
CA ALA A 17 12.59 3.11 -3.07
C ALA A 17 11.48 3.83 -3.86
N ALA A 18 11.73 4.23 -5.11
CA ALA A 18 10.74 4.91 -5.94
C ALA A 18 9.52 4.02 -6.22
N ALA A 19 9.76 2.73 -6.54
CA ALA A 19 8.69 1.76 -6.76
C ALA A 19 7.92 1.48 -5.45
N ILE A 20 8.65 1.36 -4.34
CA ILE A 20 8.08 1.12 -3.00
C ILE A 20 7.16 2.27 -2.58
N VAL A 21 7.60 3.52 -2.70
CA VAL A 21 6.78 4.70 -2.38
C VAL A 21 5.52 4.72 -3.24
N LEU A 22 5.63 4.39 -4.53
CA LEU A 22 4.49 4.40 -5.44
C LEU A 22 3.48 3.27 -5.15
N CYS A 23 3.94 2.09 -4.70
CA CYS A 23 3.07 1.03 -4.17
C CYS A 23 2.26 1.52 -2.96
N GLY A 24 2.92 2.17 -2.00
CA GLY A 24 2.25 2.71 -0.82
C GLY A 24 1.21 3.78 -1.18
N ALA A 25 1.56 4.71 -2.07
CA ALA A 25 0.63 5.74 -2.55
C ALA A 25 -0.60 5.14 -3.26
N ALA A 26 -0.42 4.07 -4.04
CA ALA A 26 -1.51 3.37 -4.69
C ALA A 26 -2.48 2.75 -3.67
N LEU A 27 -1.97 2.12 -2.61
CA LEU A 27 -2.81 1.57 -1.54
C LEU A 27 -3.50 2.66 -0.73
N GLU A 28 -2.80 3.72 -0.35
CA GLU A 28 -3.41 4.84 0.38
C GLU A 28 -4.59 5.43 -0.40
N SER A 29 -4.42 5.62 -1.71
CA SER A 29 -5.50 6.09 -2.58
C SER A 29 -6.68 5.11 -2.65
N ALA A 30 -6.41 3.80 -2.73
CA ALA A 30 -7.46 2.79 -2.83
C ALA A 30 -8.24 2.62 -1.51
N LEU A 31 -7.53 2.60 -0.38
CA LEU A 31 -8.14 2.51 0.96
C LEU A 31 -9.01 3.73 1.26
N ARG A 32 -8.50 4.93 0.95
CA ARG A 32 -9.29 6.17 1.07
C ARG A 32 -10.58 6.08 0.25
N ALA A 33 -10.47 5.66 -1.01
CA ALA A 33 -11.63 5.53 -1.89
C ALA A 33 -12.63 4.47 -1.39
N LEU A 34 -12.17 3.39 -0.75
CA LEU A 34 -13.04 2.40 -0.12
C LEU A 34 -13.78 2.99 1.10
N ILE A 35 -13.08 3.73 1.97
CA ILE A 35 -13.67 4.40 3.13
C ILE A 35 -14.76 5.37 2.67
N GLU A 36 -14.45 6.22 1.69
CA GLU A 36 -15.40 7.17 1.11
C GLU A 36 -16.61 6.45 0.47
N ALA A 37 -16.39 5.37 -0.29
CA ALA A 37 -17.46 4.59 -0.92
C ALA A 37 -18.38 3.88 0.09
N ARG A 38 -17.87 3.56 1.28
CA ARG A 38 -18.64 2.96 2.38
C ARG A 38 -19.33 4.01 3.27
N GLY A 39 -19.21 5.29 2.94
CA GLY A 39 -19.82 6.38 3.72
C GLY A 39 -19.19 6.54 5.10
N LEU A 40 -17.98 6.04 5.31
CA LEU A 40 -17.26 6.13 6.56
C LEU A 40 -16.53 7.48 6.67
N GLU A 41 -16.43 8.01 7.88
CA GLU A 41 -15.68 9.23 8.14
C GLU A 41 -14.17 9.01 7.96
N LEU A 42 -13.52 9.91 7.23
CA LEU A 42 -12.07 9.89 7.10
C LEU A 42 -11.41 10.27 8.44
N PRO A 43 -10.34 9.57 8.85
CA PRO A 43 -9.56 9.97 10.01
C PRO A 43 -8.98 11.37 9.84
N GLU A 44 -8.93 12.14 10.94
CA GLU A 44 -8.35 13.50 10.98
C GLU A 44 -6.88 13.52 10.48
N ARG A 45 -6.12 12.47 10.79
CA ARG A 45 -4.75 12.26 10.31
C ARG A 45 -4.69 11.01 9.42
N PRO A 46 -4.94 11.16 8.11
CA PRO A 46 -4.97 10.03 7.19
C PRO A 46 -3.56 9.46 6.98
N SER A 47 -3.46 8.14 7.08
CA SER A 47 -2.29 7.34 6.76
C SER A 47 -2.74 5.93 6.41
N LEU A 48 -1.87 5.15 5.76
CA LEU A 48 -2.14 3.74 5.50
C LEU A 48 -2.54 2.96 6.78
N SER A 49 -1.89 3.25 7.91
CA SER A 49 -2.20 2.60 9.20
C SER A 49 -3.58 3.00 9.73
N THR A 50 -3.92 4.30 9.74
CA THR A 50 -5.22 4.76 10.24
C THR A 50 -6.38 4.29 9.36
N TYR A 51 -6.17 4.20 8.05
CA TYR A 51 -7.13 3.58 7.14
C TYR A 51 -7.31 2.08 7.39
N SER A 52 -6.20 1.34 7.55
CA SER A 52 -6.25 -0.10 7.85
C SER A 52 -6.98 -0.39 9.16
N GLN A 53 -6.69 0.38 10.22
CA GLN A 53 -7.36 0.25 11.51
C GLN A 53 -8.86 0.53 11.43
N LEU A 54 -9.26 1.59 10.71
CA LEU A 54 -10.67 1.90 10.47
C LEU A 54 -11.38 0.75 9.76
N LEU A 55 -10.86 0.31 8.61
CA LEU A 55 -11.47 -0.76 7.83
C LEU A 55 -11.50 -2.10 8.60
N ARG A 56 -10.52 -2.35 9.47
CA ARG A 56 -10.51 -3.54 10.33
C ARG A 56 -11.58 -3.46 11.41
N ARG A 57 -11.79 -2.27 12.00
CA ARG A 57 -12.82 -2.01 13.01
C ARG A 57 -14.22 -2.16 12.44
N GLU A 58 -14.44 -1.68 11.22
CA GLU A 58 -15.71 -1.83 10.48
C GLU A 58 -15.84 -3.23 9.83
N GLU A 59 -14.95 -4.16 10.16
CA GLU A 59 -14.95 -5.56 9.69
C GLU A 59 -14.92 -5.74 8.16
N LEU A 60 -14.54 -4.69 7.41
CA LEU A 60 -14.42 -4.72 5.95
C LEU A 60 -13.18 -5.49 5.48
N ILE A 61 -12.15 -5.56 6.33
CA ILE A 61 -10.95 -6.36 6.09
C ILE A 61 -10.68 -7.33 7.24
N THR A 62 -10.10 -8.47 6.89
CA THR A 62 -9.65 -9.51 7.81
C THR A 62 -8.42 -9.08 8.60
N LYS A 63 -8.12 -9.83 9.66
CA LYS A 63 -6.88 -9.64 10.43
C LYS A 63 -5.63 -9.88 9.58
N GLN A 64 -5.69 -10.80 8.61
CA GLN A 64 -4.56 -11.09 7.73
C GLN A 64 -4.33 -9.94 6.76
N GLU A 65 -5.38 -9.41 6.12
CA GLU A 65 -5.28 -8.26 5.22
C GLU A 65 -4.76 -7.01 5.95
N ALA A 66 -5.14 -6.81 7.22
CA ALA A 66 -4.58 -5.73 8.04
C ALA A 66 -3.07 -5.90 8.29
N LYS A 67 -2.59 -7.12 8.53
CA LYS A 67 -1.15 -7.41 8.67
C LYS A 67 -0.40 -7.21 7.36
N ASP A 68 -0.99 -7.60 6.25
CA ASP A 68 -0.41 -7.42 4.93
C ASP A 68 -0.25 -5.93 4.61
N LEU A 69 -1.26 -5.11 4.94
CA LEU A 69 -1.19 -3.65 4.85
C LEU A 69 -0.10 -3.07 5.75
N GLU A 70 0.04 -3.56 6.99
CA GLU A 70 1.08 -3.14 7.92
C GLU A 70 2.49 -3.41 7.35
N GLN A 71 2.73 -4.59 6.77
CA GLN A 71 4.00 -4.93 6.14
C GLN A 71 4.34 -3.97 4.99
N VAL A 72 3.36 -3.68 4.13
CA VAL A 72 3.54 -2.74 3.02
C VAL A 72 3.78 -1.32 3.54
N GLY A 73 3.07 -0.91 4.59
CA GLY A 73 3.28 0.36 5.29
C GLY A 73 4.69 0.50 5.87
N GLY A 74 5.21 -0.56 6.48
CA GLY A 74 6.58 -0.60 7.00
C GLY A 74 7.62 -0.36 5.91
N LEU A 75 7.53 -1.08 4.78
CA LEU A 75 8.48 -0.92 3.68
C LEU A 75 8.39 0.47 3.02
N ARG A 76 7.17 1.01 2.89
CA ARG A 76 6.96 2.39 2.43
C ARG A 76 7.61 3.40 3.36
N ASN A 77 7.49 3.21 4.67
CA ASN A 77 8.08 4.12 5.66
C ASN A 77 9.61 4.07 5.60
N ALA A 78 10.21 2.88 5.48
CA ALA A 78 11.65 2.75 5.27
C ALA A 78 12.13 3.53 4.04
N ALA A 79 11.39 3.45 2.92
CA ALA A 79 11.68 4.24 1.72
C ALA A 79 11.50 5.75 1.91
N ALA A 80 10.43 6.17 2.58
CA ALA A 80 10.16 7.59 2.83
C ALA A 80 11.17 8.24 3.80
N HIS A 81 11.72 7.45 4.74
CA HIS A 81 12.68 7.93 5.74
C HIS A 81 14.14 7.69 5.37
N GLY A 82 14.42 7.26 4.12
CA GLY A 82 15.79 7.12 3.63
C GLY A 82 16.55 5.89 4.14
N GLN A 83 15.85 4.89 4.68
CA GLN A 83 16.43 3.62 5.15
C GLN A 83 16.72 2.69 3.96
N PHE A 84 17.51 3.17 3.00
CA PHE A 84 17.70 2.52 1.71
C PHE A 84 18.43 1.19 1.79
N GLU A 85 19.27 0.99 2.80
CA GLU A 85 19.97 -0.29 3.05
C GLU A 85 19.00 -1.45 3.29
N GLU A 86 17.78 -1.16 3.73
CA GLU A 86 16.74 -2.17 3.93
C GLU A 86 16.00 -2.53 2.63
N LEU A 87 16.22 -1.78 1.55
CA LEU A 87 15.42 -1.85 0.33
C LEU A 87 16.19 -2.56 -0.78
N SER A 88 15.76 -3.77 -1.11
CA SER A 88 16.25 -4.46 -2.31
C SER A 88 15.21 -4.42 -3.42
N ARG A 89 15.66 -4.61 -4.66
CA ARG A 89 14.77 -4.75 -5.82
C ARG A 89 13.87 -5.99 -5.69
N GLU A 90 14.36 -7.04 -5.04
CA GLU A 90 13.57 -8.23 -4.68
C GLU A 90 12.44 -7.87 -3.72
N ARG A 91 12.74 -7.16 -2.62
CA ARG A 91 11.71 -6.71 -1.66
C ARG A 91 10.70 -5.77 -2.32
N ALA A 92 11.15 -4.90 -3.22
CA ALA A 92 10.27 -4.02 -3.99
C ALA A 92 9.37 -4.81 -4.96
N GLY A 93 9.88 -5.89 -5.57
CA GLY A 93 9.10 -6.82 -6.38
C GLY A 93 8.04 -7.59 -5.58
N LEU A 94 8.41 -8.12 -4.41
CA LEU A 94 7.47 -8.77 -3.50
C LEU A 94 6.37 -7.80 -3.03
N MET A 95 6.74 -6.55 -2.70
CA MET A 95 5.78 -5.51 -2.35
C MET A 95 4.84 -5.18 -3.51
N GLU A 96 5.33 -5.13 -4.75
CA GLU A 96 4.48 -4.89 -5.93
C GLU A 96 3.46 -6.02 -6.13
N GLN A 97 3.86 -7.28 -5.96
CA GLN A 97 2.94 -8.42 -6.00
C GLN A 97 1.88 -8.34 -4.89
N GLN A 98 2.30 -8.09 -3.65
CA GLN A 98 1.39 -7.95 -2.51
C GLN A 98 0.42 -6.77 -2.71
N THR A 99 0.93 -5.66 -3.23
CA THR A 99 0.13 -4.47 -3.53
C THR A 99 -0.94 -4.77 -4.58
N ASN A 100 -0.61 -5.51 -5.65
CA ASN A 100 -1.59 -5.91 -6.66
C ASN A 100 -2.71 -6.78 -6.06
N LEU A 101 -2.38 -7.73 -5.18
CA LEU A 101 -3.37 -8.58 -4.50
C LEU A 101 -4.30 -7.74 -3.61
N LEU A 102 -3.73 -6.85 -2.80
CA LEU A 102 -4.49 -5.95 -1.93
C LEU A 102 -5.39 -5.00 -2.73
N LEU A 103 -4.91 -4.46 -3.85
CA LEU A 103 -5.70 -3.58 -4.72
C LEU A 103 -6.88 -4.32 -5.37
N SER A 104 -6.66 -5.57 -5.81
CA SER A 104 -7.74 -6.42 -6.32
C SER A 104 -8.81 -6.62 -5.24
N ARG A 105 -8.37 -6.99 -4.04
CA ARG A 105 -9.23 -7.23 -2.90
C ARG A 105 -10.03 -5.99 -2.48
N ILE A 106 -9.38 -4.83 -2.42
CA ILE A 106 -10.04 -3.54 -2.12
C ILE A 106 -11.07 -3.19 -3.19
N SER A 107 -10.80 -3.51 -4.46
CA SER A 107 -11.73 -3.23 -5.56
C SER A 107 -13.01 -4.08 -5.44
N GLU A 108 -12.90 -5.34 -5.02
CA GLU A 108 -14.06 -6.20 -4.74
C GLU A 108 -14.92 -5.66 -3.59
N LEU A 109 -14.28 -5.07 -2.57
CA LEU A 109 -14.97 -4.45 -1.44
C LEU A 109 -15.67 -3.14 -1.78
N ARG A 110 -15.50 -2.58 -2.97
CA ARG A 110 -16.19 -1.37 -3.42
C ARG A 110 -17.47 -1.65 -4.20
N LEU A 111 -17.64 -2.88 -4.69
CA LEU A 111 -18.85 -3.37 -5.36
C LEU A 111 -19.90 -3.78 -4.32
#